data_AF-W8TJ02-F1
#
_entry.id   AF-W8TJ02-F1
#
_cell.length_a   1.000
_cell.length_b   1.000
_cell.length_c   1.000
_cell.angle_alpha   90.00
_cell.angle_beta   90.00
_cell.angle_gamma   90.00
#
_symmetry.space_group_name_H-M   'P 1'
#
loop_
_entity.id
_entity.type
_entity.pdbx_description
1 polymer ?
#
loop_
_entity_poly.entity_id
_entity_poly.type
_entity_poly.pdbx_seq_one_letter_code
_entity_poly.pdbx_strand_id
1 'polypeptide(L)'
;MANTKKSSALVRRNYKISKVEFAEKTKIEGNILYIERGICAEALGNANKDIVLDMSISIINAGEYGCYTDTILDVQPFAVKEKGSVLGEGATRSLSGVAMMLCGKDDDGEQISEAGSSEGILSSSVRFNRPGSIDNGEIIIKIDCLIKSGERMKRSGPLACHKAAEYISEHIRSAVLALGDEDFTAGCADEQEFTYARHEGRPKVLLVKEIMGQGAMHEKLLLPLQPCGITGSRSNIDMGNIPLVLSPLEAIDGGVHALTCVGPSTKETSRHYFRDPLVMQALSDSDIDMCGVAFVGSPAVSQQKYMIAERLGMLAEAMDADGVIIATEGYGNNHIDFAAYLEAIGKRGIPAAGATFCGNFGPLITGNKFTCHLVDCAKSATGLENSILADNTMVEEDAEIVIAMLKAVISGKRVSAPPQRWDTAVRRKNISKMKEGGQGIFQSEIPTATMPSIVWTPVTKPLSEMKIALVTGTGVHLRDDKRFNLSCDSSFRIIPGDALTARLTVSHGGYDNTDALADINSMFPLDRLSELAEEGLIAAVAPRHIGFMGGGGDLKALANETGPAIADILKKDGVDAAVFTAG
;
A
#
# COMPACT_ATOMS: atom_id res chain seq x y z
N MET A 1 -13.10 39.41 14.24
CA MET A 1 -13.92 38.54 13.38
C MET A 1 -12.99 38.03 12.29
N ALA A 2 -12.56 36.78 12.38
CA ALA A 2 -11.76 36.17 11.33
C ALA A 2 -12.62 36.06 10.08
N ASN A 3 -12.13 36.57 8.96
CA ASN A 3 -12.88 36.64 7.72
C ASN A 3 -12.74 35.27 7.05
N THR A 4 -13.72 34.37 7.24
CA THR A 4 -13.71 33.02 6.66
C THR A 4 -13.59 33.15 5.14
N LYS A 5 -12.39 32.89 4.61
CA LYS A 5 -12.12 32.93 3.16
C LYS A 5 -12.79 31.73 2.50
N LYS A 6 -13.47 31.97 1.36
CA LYS A 6 -14.07 31.01 0.40
C LYS A 6 -14.23 29.57 0.95
N SER A 7 -15.44 29.26 1.41
CA SER A 7 -15.89 27.87 1.59
C SER A 7 -16.22 27.26 0.23
N SER A 8 -15.54 26.19 -0.17
CA SER A 8 -16.03 25.31 -1.23
C SER A 8 -16.93 24.25 -0.60
N ALA A 9 -17.97 23.83 -1.30
CA ALA A 9 -18.90 22.82 -0.82
C ALA A 9 -19.08 21.71 -1.86
N LEU A 10 -19.23 20.50 -1.36
CA LEU A 10 -19.55 19.30 -2.11
C LEU A 10 -20.77 18.66 -1.44
N VAL A 11 -21.81 18.41 -2.23
CA VAL A 11 -22.99 17.66 -1.78
C VAL A 11 -22.98 16.29 -2.43
N ARG A 12 -23.01 15.23 -1.62
CA ARG A 12 -23.16 13.86 -2.07
C ARG A 12 -24.57 13.39 -1.76
N ARG A 13 -25.32 13.01 -2.80
CA ARG A 13 -26.72 12.58 -2.69
C ARG A 13 -26.79 11.10 -3.03
N ASN A 14 -27.24 10.28 -2.07
CA ASN A 14 -27.21 8.83 -2.18
C ASN A 14 -28.60 8.28 -2.50
N TYR A 15 -28.77 7.71 -3.68
CA TYR A 15 -29.99 7.04 -4.13
C TYR A 15 -30.00 5.58 -3.71
N LYS A 16 -31.05 5.13 -3.01
CA LYS A 16 -31.10 3.78 -2.47
C LYS A 16 -31.50 2.75 -3.53
N ILE A 17 -30.64 1.77 -3.74
CA ILE A 17 -30.99 0.54 -4.47
C ILE A 17 -31.29 -0.57 -3.46
N SER A 18 -32.41 -1.25 -3.68
CA SER A 18 -32.83 -2.42 -2.89
C SER A 18 -32.87 -3.72 -3.71
N LYS A 19 -32.72 -3.62 -5.04
CA LYS A 19 -32.75 -4.77 -5.94
C LYS A 19 -31.97 -4.49 -7.22
N VAL A 20 -31.27 -5.50 -7.74
CA VAL A 20 -30.61 -5.44 -9.04
C VAL A 20 -31.13 -6.60 -9.89
N GLU A 21 -31.48 -6.34 -11.16
CA GLU A 21 -31.97 -7.36 -12.08
C GLU A 21 -31.40 -7.17 -13.49
N PHE A 22 -31.31 -8.26 -14.27
CA PHE A 22 -30.97 -8.16 -15.68
C PHE A 22 -32.22 -7.84 -16.53
N ALA A 23 -32.09 -6.90 -17.47
CA ALA A 23 -33.14 -6.46 -18.39
C ALA A 23 -32.61 -6.20 -19.81
N GLU A 24 -33.48 -5.69 -20.69
CA GLU A 24 -33.10 -5.30 -22.06
C GLU A 24 -32.25 -4.03 -22.12
N LYS A 25 -32.34 -3.15 -21.11
CA LYS A 25 -31.58 -1.89 -21.04
C LYS A 25 -31.18 -1.58 -19.61
N THR A 26 -30.03 -0.93 -19.45
CA THR A 26 -29.59 -0.41 -18.15
C THR A 26 -30.40 0.83 -17.78
N LYS A 27 -31.11 0.79 -16.65
CA LYS A 27 -31.96 1.89 -16.16
C LYS A 27 -32.25 1.74 -14.66
N ILE A 28 -32.76 2.79 -14.03
CA ILE A 28 -33.27 2.74 -12.66
C ILE A 28 -34.77 3.06 -12.68
N GLU A 29 -35.58 2.21 -12.05
CA GLU A 29 -37.01 2.45 -11.85
C GLU A 29 -37.38 2.14 -10.40
N GLY A 30 -37.86 3.17 -9.67
CA GLY A 30 -37.97 3.08 -8.22
C GLY A 30 -36.64 2.67 -7.59
N ASN A 31 -36.64 1.71 -6.67
CA ASN A 31 -35.42 1.28 -5.99
C ASN A 31 -34.74 0.06 -6.67
N ILE A 32 -35.02 -0.16 -7.95
CA ILE A 32 -34.50 -1.29 -8.74
C ILE A 32 -33.52 -0.76 -9.79
N LEU A 33 -32.29 -1.27 -9.77
CA LEU A 33 -31.31 -1.08 -10.85
C LEU A 33 -31.42 -2.24 -11.83
N TYR A 34 -31.80 -1.92 -13.06
CA TYR A 34 -31.77 -2.86 -14.17
C TYR A 34 -30.43 -2.76 -14.90
N ILE A 35 -29.79 -3.89 -15.17
CA ILE A 35 -28.56 -4.00 -15.94
C ILE A 35 -28.86 -4.71 -17.25
N GLU A 36 -28.37 -4.17 -18.37
CA GLU A 36 -28.55 -4.78 -19.67
C GLU A 36 -27.89 -6.17 -19.78
N ARG A 37 -28.64 -7.16 -20.28
CA ARG A 37 -28.16 -8.56 -20.43
C ARG A 37 -26.92 -8.70 -21.31
N GLY A 38 -26.79 -7.86 -22.34
CA GLY A 38 -25.68 -7.90 -23.30
C GLY A 38 -24.42 -7.13 -22.86
N ILE A 39 -24.46 -6.43 -21.73
CA ILE A 39 -23.47 -5.39 -21.41
C ILE A 39 -22.03 -5.94 -21.27
N CYS A 40 -21.86 -7.17 -20.77
CA CYS A 40 -20.54 -7.80 -20.69
C CYS A 40 -19.93 -8.11 -22.06
N ALA A 41 -20.74 -8.56 -23.01
CA ALA A 41 -20.26 -8.85 -24.36
C ALA A 41 -19.83 -7.56 -25.07
N GLU A 42 -20.55 -6.46 -24.83
CA GLU A 42 -20.16 -5.14 -25.34
C GLU A 42 -18.91 -4.60 -24.65
N ALA A 43 -18.81 -4.72 -23.32
CA ALA A 43 -17.64 -4.31 -22.55
C ALA A 43 -16.38 -5.05 -23.03
N LEU A 44 -16.47 -6.38 -23.19
CA LEU A 44 -15.40 -7.21 -23.75
C LEU A 44 -15.09 -6.83 -25.21
N GLY A 45 -16.12 -6.48 -25.99
CA GLY A 45 -15.98 -5.99 -27.36
C GLY A 45 -15.11 -4.74 -27.48
N ASN A 46 -15.14 -3.87 -26.46
CA ASN A 46 -14.38 -2.63 -26.35
C ASN A 46 -13.08 -2.75 -25.52
N ALA A 47 -12.85 -3.89 -24.88
CA ALA A 47 -11.65 -4.16 -24.10
C ALA A 47 -10.42 -4.43 -24.98
N ASN A 48 -9.23 -4.42 -24.37
CA ASN A 48 -8.01 -4.88 -25.05
C ASN A 48 -8.04 -6.42 -25.17
N LYS A 49 -8.45 -6.93 -26.33
CA LYS A 49 -8.62 -8.36 -26.60
C LYS A 49 -7.32 -9.17 -26.64
N ASP A 50 -6.16 -8.51 -26.70
CA ASP A 50 -4.87 -9.19 -26.57
C ASP A 50 -4.57 -9.59 -25.11
N ILE A 51 -5.32 -9.01 -24.16
CA ILE A 51 -5.13 -9.18 -22.72
C ILE A 51 -6.38 -9.76 -22.06
N VAL A 52 -7.55 -9.13 -22.21
CA VAL A 52 -8.82 -9.59 -21.62
C VAL A 52 -9.45 -10.60 -22.56
N LEU A 53 -9.45 -11.86 -22.14
CA LEU A 53 -9.93 -12.99 -22.92
C LEU A 53 -11.42 -13.24 -22.73
N ASP A 54 -11.90 -13.05 -21.50
CA ASP A 54 -13.31 -13.20 -21.15
C ASP A 54 -13.72 -12.27 -20.01
N MET A 55 -15.01 -12.00 -19.91
CA MET A 55 -15.59 -11.14 -18.88
C MET A 55 -17.01 -11.59 -18.54
N SER A 56 -17.33 -11.69 -17.25
CA SER A 56 -18.68 -12.04 -16.80
C SER A 56 -19.17 -11.09 -15.69
N ILE A 57 -20.48 -11.02 -15.54
CA ILE A 57 -21.17 -10.23 -14.51
C ILE A 57 -22.14 -11.12 -13.74
N SER A 58 -22.13 -10.98 -12.42
CA SER A 58 -23.06 -11.65 -11.52
C SER A 58 -23.54 -10.69 -10.43
N ILE A 59 -24.70 -11.00 -9.86
CA ILE A 59 -25.33 -10.24 -8.78
C ILE A 59 -25.27 -11.11 -7.53
N ILE A 60 -24.63 -10.62 -6.47
CA ILE A 60 -24.56 -11.31 -5.17
C ILE A 60 -25.38 -10.49 -4.18
N ASN A 61 -26.48 -11.04 -3.70
CA ASN A 61 -27.33 -10.40 -2.70
C ASN A 61 -26.76 -10.61 -1.28
N ALA A 62 -27.28 -9.85 -0.31
CA ALA A 62 -26.83 -9.90 1.09
C ALA A 62 -26.80 -11.31 1.73
N GLY A 63 -27.67 -12.22 1.28
CA GLY A 63 -27.74 -13.60 1.77
C GLY A 63 -26.78 -14.58 1.08
N GLU A 64 -26.01 -14.11 0.08
CA GLU A 64 -25.28 -14.96 -0.86
C GLU A 64 -23.75 -14.82 -0.74
N TYR A 65 -23.25 -14.17 0.31
CA TYR A 65 -21.81 -13.99 0.56
C TYR A 65 -21.03 -15.30 0.86
N GLY A 66 -21.70 -16.45 0.81
CA GLY A 66 -21.07 -17.78 0.86
C GLY A 66 -20.47 -18.23 -0.48
N CYS A 67 -20.57 -17.42 -1.54
CA CYS A 67 -20.01 -17.75 -2.85
C CYS A 67 -18.47 -17.63 -2.90
N TYR A 68 -17.86 -18.36 -3.83
CA TYR A 68 -16.46 -18.21 -4.17
C TYR A 68 -16.24 -16.97 -5.05
N THR A 69 -15.14 -16.26 -4.82
CA THR A 69 -14.66 -15.16 -5.66
C THR A 69 -13.20 -15.35 -5.99
N ASP A 70 -12.79 -14.98 -7.21
CA ASP A 70 -11.39 -14.74 -7.53
C ASP A 70 -10.91 -13.46 -6.82
N THR A 71 -9.61 -13.19 -6.87
CA THR A 71 -8.99 -12.05 -6.19
C THR A 71 -9.63 -10.73 -6.57
N ILE A 72 -9.93 -9.93 -5.56
CA ILE A 72 -10.63 -8.66 -5.71
C ILE A 72 -9.61 -7.57 -6.08
N LEU A 73 -9.74 -7.06 -7.29
CA LEU A 73 -8.92 -5.99 -7.82
C LEU A 73 -9.39 -4.63 -7.37
N ASP A 74 -10.69 -4.43 -7.13
CA ASP A 74 -11.22 -3.17 -6.61
C ASP A 74 -12.65 -3.30 -6.12
N VAL A 75 -13.04 -2.35 -5.27
CA VAL A 75 -14.43 -2.10 -4.89
C VAL A 75 -14.71 -0.63 -5.18
N GLN A 76 -15.77 -0.36 -5.95
CA GLN A 76 -16.10 0.99 -6.41
C GLN A 76 -17.52 1.40 -6.04
N PRO A 77 -17.74 2.69 -5.72
CA PRO A 77 -19.07 3.26 -5.71
C PRO A 77 -19.57 3.48 -7.14
N PHE A 78 -20.88 3.45 -7.33
CA PHE A 78 -21.50 4.03 -8.53
C PHE A 78 -21.82 5.49 -8.25
N ALA A 79 -20.95 6.38 -8.70
CA ALA A 79 -21.07 7.82 -8.46
C ALA A 79 -20.79 8.61 -9.74
N VAL A 80 -21.51 9.72 -9.91
CA VAL A 80 -21.49 10.55 -11.11
C VAL A 80 -21.75 12.02 -10.77
N LYS A 81 -21.01 12.94 -11.39
CA LYS A 81 -21.21 14.38 -11.22
C LYS A 81 -22.48 14.85 -11.90
N GLU A 82 -23.26 15.68 -11.20
CA GLU A 82 -24.39 16.38 -11.81
C GLU A 82 -23.90 17.37 -12.88
N LYS A 83 -24.79 17.71 -13.82
CA LYS A 83 -24.46 18.63 -14.92
C LYS A 83 -23.96 19.97 -14.37
N GLY A 84 -22.77 20.39 -14.81
CA GLY A 84 -22.15 21.64 -14.37
C GLY A 84 -21.32 21.53 -13.09
N SER A 85 -21.29 20.36 -12.44
CA SER A 85 -20.39 20.06 -11.32
C SER A 85 -19.08 19.46 -11.82
N VAL A 86 -18.02 19.58 -11.03
CA VAL A 86 -16.70 18.98 -11.25
C VAL A 86 -16.25 18.26 -9.99
N LEU A 87 -15.22 17.41 -10.04
CA LEU A 87 -14.76 16.72 -8.83
C LEU A 87 -14.41 17.73 -7.73
N GLY A 88 -14.93 17.48 -6.52
CA GLY A 88 -14.72 18.31 -5.34
C GLY A 88 -15.60 19.57 -5.25
N GLU A 89 -16.45 19.84 -6.24
CA GLU A 89 -17.39 20.98 -6.21
C GLU A 89 -18.79 20.59 -6.71
N GLY A 90 -19.81 21.23 -6.17
CA GLY A 90 -21.20 21.02 -6.59
C GLY A 90 -21.77 19.71 -6.08
N ALA A 91 -22.52 18.99 -6.91
CA ALA A 91 -23.26 17.81 -6.51
C ALA A 91 -22.77 16.52 -7.18
N THR A 92 -22.67 15.47 -6.38
CA THR A 92 -22.38 14.09 -6.81
C THR A 92 -23.57 13.21 -6.48
N ARG A 93 -24.16 12.58 -7.51
CA ARG A 93 -25.16 11.53 -7.34
C ARG A 93 -24.46 10.20 -7.19
N SER A 94 -24.81 9.44 -6.16
CA SER A 94 -24.26 8.11 -5.92
C SER A 94 -25.35 7.10 -5.58
N LEU A 95 -25.07 5.81 -5.78
CA LEU A 95 -25.93 4.73 -5.35
C LEU A 95 -25.51 4.22 -3.96
N SER A 96 -26.49 3.90 -3.12
CA SER A 96 -26.30 3.20 -1.84
C SER A 96 -27.04 1.88 -1.82
N GLY A 97 -26.58 0.92 -1.00
CA GLY A 97 -27.11 -0.44 -0.98
C GLY A 97 -26.61 -1.34 -2.11
N VAL A 98 -25.74 -0.82 -2.98
CA VAL A 98 -25.11 -1.55 -4.07
C VAL A 98 -23.68 -1.06 -4.30
N ALA A 99 -22.77 -1.98 -4.63
CA ALA A 99 -21.39 -1.65 -4.98
C ALA A 99 -20.87 -2.53 -6.12
N MET A 100 -19.91 -2.02 -6.88
CA MET A 100 -19.18 -2.81 -7.86
C MET A 100 -18.01 -3.53 -7.18
N MET A 101 -17.79 -4.80 -7.53
CA MET A 101 -16.61 -5.56 -7.15
C MET A 101 -15.96 -6.16 -8.39
N LEU A 102 -14.73 -5.74 -8.69
CA LEU A 102 -13.96 -6.28 -9.81
C LEU A 102 -13.04 -7.39 -9.30
N CYS A 103 -13.09 -8.55 -9.94
CA CYS A 103 -12.26 -9.71 -9.66
C CYS A 103 -11.49 -10.15 -10.92
N GLY A 104 -10.39 -10.88 -10.76
CA GLY A 104 -9.75 -11.48 -11.92
C GLY A 104 -8.60 -12.45 -11.65
N LYS A 105 -8.34 -13.25 -12.70
CA LYS A 105 -7.27 -14.26 -12.80
C LYS A 105 -6.84 -14.40 -14.26
N ASP A 106 -5.75 -15.11 -14.51
CA ASP A 106 -5.36 -15.49 -15.87
C ASP A 106 -5.93 -16.86 -16.31
N ASP A 107 -5.68 -17.22 -17.57
CA ASP A 107 -6.15 -18.46 -18.21
C ASP A 107 -5.38 -19.72 -17.80
N ASP A 108 -4.28 -19.59 -17.06
CA ASP A 108 -3.64 -20.69 -16.31
C ASP A 108 -4.31 -20.91 -14.93
N GLY A 109 -5.21 -20.01 -14.53
CA GLY A 109 -5.93 -20.05 -13.27
C GLY A 109 -5.22 -19.32 -12.13
N GLU A 110 -4.10 -18.64 -12.40
CA GLU A 110 -3.36 -17.87 -11.40
C GLU A 110 -4.06 -16.54 -11.12
N GLN A 111 -4.12 -16.18 -9.84
CA GLN A 111 -4.80 -14.97 -9.40
C GLN A 111 -4.00 -13.72 -9.78
N ILE A 112 -4.70 -12.63 -10.11
CA ILE A 112 -4.05 -11.32 -10.33
C ILE A 112 -3.65 -10.75 -8.96
N SER A 113 -2.56 -11.29 -8.42
CA SER A 113 -1.98 -10.95 -7.11
C SER A 113 -0.45 -11.05 -7.12
N GLU A 114 0.18 -10.47 -6.09
CA GLU A 114 1.63 -10.53 -5.83
C GLU A 114 1.93 -11.24 -4.49
N ALA A 115 1.86 -10.54 -3.35
CA ALA A 115 2.28 -11.09 -2.06
C ALA A 115 1.15 -11.82 -1.31
N GLY A 116 -0.10 -11.56 -1.68
CA GLY A 116 -1.29 -12.14 -1.07
C GLY A 116 -2.50 -11.97 -1.99
N SER A 117 -3.51 -12.81 -1.77
CA SER A 117 -4.55 -13.08 -2.76
C SER A 117 -5.88 -13.30 -2.03
N SER A 118 -6.92 -12.56 -2.42
CA SER A 118 -8.20 -12.50 -1.69
C SER A 118 -9.28 -13.42 -2.26
N GLU A 119 -8.88 -14.38 -3.08
CA GLU A 119 -9.75 -15.43 -3.58
C GLU A 119 -10.21 -16.35 -2.46
N GLY A 120 -11.36 -16.98 -2.67
CA GLY A 120 -11.97 -17.86 -1.68
C GLY A 120 -13.41 -17.47 -1.40
N ILE A 121 -13.91 -17.88 -0.23
CA ILE A 121 -15.29 -17.61 0.17
C ILE A 121 -15.40 -16.15 0.60
N LEU A 122 -16.23 -15.37 -0.09
CA LEU A 122 -16.35 -13.92 0.06
C LEU A 122 -16.54 -13.48 1.52
N SER A 123 -17.41 -14.18 2.26
CA SER A 123 -17.68 -13.88 3.67
C SER A 123 -16.47 -14.05 4.60
N SER A 124 -15.42 -14.74 4.14
CA SER A 124 -14.16 -14.95 4.86
C SER A 124 -12.97 -14.21 4.26
N SER A 125 -13.04 -13.80 3.00
CA SER A 125 -11.95 -13.11 2.28
C SER A 125 -12.11 -11.59 2.23
N VAL A 126 -13.18 -11.04 2.81
CA VAL A 126 -13.43 -9.59 2.88
C VAL A 126 -13.78 -9.16 4.30
N ARG A 127 -13.16 -8.06 4.76
CA ARG A 127 -13.58 -7.39 5.99
C ARG A 127 -14.70 -6.40 5.66
N PHE A 128 -15.95 -6.77 5.95
CA PHE A 128 -17.11 -5.90 5.72
C PHE A 128 -17.09 -4.63 6.57
N ASN A 129 -17.81 -3.60 6.11
CA ASN A 129 -17.98 -2.30 6.78
C ASN A 129 -16.67 -1.56 7.05
N ARG A 130 -15.73 -1.67 6.10
CA ARG A 130 -14.52 -0.84 6.05
C ARG A 130 -14.70 0.24 4.99
N PRO A 131 -14.01 1.38 5.09
CA PRO A 131 -14.11 2.46 4.10
C PRO A 131 -13.97 1.96 2.65
N GLY A 132 -13.03 1.04 2.41
CA GLY A 132 -12.78 0.45 1.08
C GLY A 132 -13.52 -0.83 0.73
N SER A 133 -14.44 -1.30 1.55
CA SER A 133 -14.99 -2.65 1.42
C SER A 133 -16.48 -2.65 1.06
N ILE A 134 -17.05 -3.85 0.99
CA ILE A 134 -18.50 -4.06 0.92
C ILE A 134 -19.09 -3.82 2.31
N ASP A 135 -20.22 -3.11 2.40
CA ASP A 135 -20.97 -2.95 3.64
C ASP A 135 -21.95 -4.14 3.79
N ASN A 136 -22.18 -4.57 5.03
CA ASN A 136 -23.11 -5.67 5.29
C ASN A 136 -24.52 -5.31 4.78
N GLY A 137 -25.10 -6.20 3.98
CA GLY A 137 -26.44 -6.01 3.43
C GLY A 137 -26.47 -5.38 2.04
N GLU A 138 -25.32 -5.02 1.47
CA GLU A 138 -25.26 -4.51 0.10
C GLU A 138 -25.39 -5.59 -0.95
N ILE A 139 -25.97 -5.21 -2.09
CA ILE A 139 -25.92 -6.00 -3.32
C ILE A 139 -24.57 -5.75 -3.99
N ILE A 140 -23.90 -6.81 -4.40
CA ILE A 140 -22.62 -6.72 -5.11
C ILE A 140 -22.88 -6.99 -6.60
N ILE A 141 -22.51 -6.05 -7.44
CA ILE A 141 -22.37 -6.27 -8.88
C ILE A 141 -20.94 -6.73 -9.10
N LYS A 142 -20.77 -8.06 -9.16
CA LYS A 142 -19.46 -8.69 -9.33
C LYS A 142 -19.14 -8.81 -10.81
N ILE A 143 -17.98 -8.29 -11.19
CA ILE A 143 -17.42 -8.40 -12.52
C ILE A 143 -16.17 -9.27 -12.42
N ASP A 144 -16.12 -10.36 -13.18
CA ASP A 144 -14.94 -11.22 -13.27
C ASP A 144 -14.26 -11.02 -14.63
N CYS A 145 -12.95 -10.79 -14.62
CA CYS A 145 -12.12 -10.76 -15.82
C CYS A 145 -11.19 -11.97 -15.87
N LEU A 146 -11.16 -12.63 -17.03
CA LEU A 146 -10.14 -13.60 -17.40
C LEU A 146 -9.12 -12.91 -18.31
N ILE A 147 -7.85 -12.91 -17.92
CA ILE A 147 -6.78 -12.35 -18.75
C ILE A 147 -5.85 -13.43 -19.28
N LYS A 148 -5.02 -13.06 -20.26
CA LYS A 148 -3.98 -13.92 -20.81
C LYS A 148 -2.86 -14.17 -19.81
N SER A 149 -2.39 -15.42 -19.74
CA SER A 149 -1.25 -15.84 -18.94
C SER A 149 -0.02 -14.98 -19.22
N GLY A 150 0.70 -14.67 -18.15
CA GLY A 150 1.84 -13.76 -18.16
C GLY A 150 1.47 -12.27 -18.13
N GLU A 151 0.20 -11.87 -18.16
CA GLU A 151 -0.22 -10.46 -18.00
C GLU A 151 -0.56 -10.08 -16.55
N ARG A 152 -0.77 -11.06 -15.65
CA ARG A 152 -1.31 -10.81 -14.30
C ARG A 152 -0.48 -9.88 -13.40
N MET A 153 0.85 -9.96 -13.49
CA MET A 153 1.77 -9.10 -12.72
C MET A 153 2.30 -7.91 -13.54
N LYS A 154 1.77 -7.68 -14.74
CA LYS A 154 2.12 -6.54 -15.59
C LYS A 154 1.07 -5.45 -15.45
N ARG A 155 1.50 -4.20 -15.53
CA ARG A 155 0.64 -3.01 -15.38
C ARG A 155 -0.56 -3.04 -16.33
N SER A 156 -0.31 -3.53 -17.54
CA SER A 156 -1.29 -3.71 -18.61
C SER A 156 -2.44 -4.64 -18.23
N GLY A 157 -2.18 -5.71 -17.46
CA GLY A 157 -3.17 -6.72 -17.09
C GLY A 157 -4.31 -6.15 -16.26
N PRO A 158 -4.09 -5.75 -15.00
CA PRO A 158 -5.12 -5.16 -14.16
C PRO A 158 -5.74 -3.91 -14.80
N LEU A 159 -4.95 -3.04 -15.43
CA LEU A 159 -5.48 -1.84 -16.10
C LEU A 159 -6.49 -2.20 -17.20
N ALA A 160 -6.28 -3.30 -17.94
CA ALA A 160 -7.21 -3.76 -18.96
C ALA A 160 -8.53 -4.27 -18.35
N CYS A 161 -8.48 -5.00 -17.23
CA CYS A 161 -9.67 -5.43 -16.47
C CYS A 161 -10.49 -4.22 -16.01
N HIS A 162 -9.81 -3.24 -15.42
CA HIS A 162 -10.42 -2.01 -14.94
C HIS A 162 -11.08 -1.21 -16.09
N LYS A 163 -10.40 -1.06 -17.22
CA LYS A 163 -10.96 -0.41 -18.43
C LYS A 163 -12.20 -1.13 -18.97
N ALA A 164 -12.21 -2.45 -18.96
CA ALA A 164 -13.38 -3.24 -19.36
C ALA A 164 -14.54 -3.04 -18.38
N ALA A 165 -14.28 -3.09 -17.07
CA ALA A 165 -15.29 -2.87 -16.03
C ALA A 165 -15.88 -1.45 -16.05
N GLU A 166 -15.07 -0.43 -16.36
CA GLU A 166 -15.52 0.96 -16.49
C GLU A 166 -16.64 1.12 -17.52
N TYR A 167 -16.64 0.35 -18.62
CA TYR A 167 -17.73 0.38 -19.61
C TYR A 167 -19.09 0.09 -18.96
N ILE A 168 -19.14 -0.89 -18.05
CA ILE A 168 -20.35 -1.26 -17.32
C ILE A 168 -20.72 -0.15 -16.32
N SER A 169 -19.74 0.35 -15.58
CA SER A 169 -19.92 1.45 -14.63
C SER A 169 -20.45 2.72 -15.28
N GLU A 170 -19.99 3.08 -16.47
CA GLU A 170 -20.46 4.25 -17.22
C GLU A 170 -21.93 4.13 -17.66
N HIS A 171 -22.39 2.93 -18.01
CA HIS A 171 -23.82 2.71 -18.31
C HIS A 171 -24.69 2.86 -17.06
N ILE A 172 -24.21 2.38 -15.90
CA ILE A 172 -24.90 2.57 -14.63
C ILE A 172 -24.89 4.04 -14.23
N ARG A 173 -23.76 4.76 -14.33
CA ARG A 173 -23.67 6.21 -14.10
C ARG A 173 -24.61 6.99 -15.02
N SER A 174 -24.73 6.58 -16.30
CA SER A 174 -25.67 7.17 -17.24
C SER A 174 -27.13 6.96 -16.83
N ALA A 175 -27.48 5.78 -16.30
CA ALA A 175 -28.81 5.53 -15.74
C ALA A 175 -29.11 6.38 -14.50
N VAL A 176 -28.10 6.64 -13.64
CA VAL A 176 -28.23 7.56 -12.50
C VAL A 176 -28.49 9.00 -12.95
N LEU A 177 -27.77 9.47 -13.98
CA LEU A 177 -27.98 10.80 -14.55
C LEU A 177 -29.31 10.95 -15.29
N ALA A 178 -29.85 9.85 -15.83
CA ALA A 178 -31.12 9.86 -16.55
C ALA A 178 -32.34 10.01 -15.62
N LEU A 179 -32.18 9.77 -14.31
CA LEU A 179 -33.24 10.03 -13.33
C LEU A 179 -33.54 11.54 -13.28
N GLY A 180 -34.81 11.90 -13.44
CA GLY A 180 -35.28 13.26 -13.21
C GLY A 180 -35.05 13.68 -11.75
N ASP A 181 -34.99 14.98 -11.49
CA ASP A 181 -34.69 15.49 -10.15
C ASP A 181 -35.73 15.07 -9.11
N GLU A 182 -37.00 14.99 -9.50
CA GLU A 182 -38.10 14.51 -8.64
C GLU A 182 -37.91 13.02 -8.30
N ASP A 183 -37.69 12.17 -9.30
CA ASP A 183 -37.48 10.73 -9.11
C ASP A 183 -36.24 10.46 -8.26
N PHE A 184 -35.14 11.14 -8.57
CA PHE A 184 -33.89 11.01 -7.82
C PHE A 184 -34.09 11.41 -6.35
N THR A 185 -34.76 12.54 -6.10
CA THR A 185 -35.02 13.03 -4.74
C THR A 185 -35.95 12.09 -3.98
N ALA A 186 -36.95 11.51 -4.64
CA ALA A 186 -37.87 10.54 -4.03
C ALA A 186 -37.18 9.24 -3.59
N GLY A 187 -36.16 8.78 -4.33
CA GLY A 187 -35.35 7.61 -3.96
C GLY A 187 -34.06 7.92 -3.18
N CYS A 188 -33.81 9.20 -2.88
CA CYS A 188 -32.64 9.62 -2.11
C CYS A 188 -32.78 9.18 -0.65
N ALA A 189 -31.87 8.32 -0.20
CA ALA A 189 -31.82 7.80 1.16
C ALA A 189 -31.16 8.78 2.13
N ASP A 190 -30.09 9.44 1.68
CA ASP A 190 -29.35 10.41 2.47
C ASP A 190 -28.61 11.41 1.58
N GLU A 191 -28.37 12.58 2.15
CA GLU A 191 -27.60 13.66 1.55
C GLU A 191 -26.53 14.11 2.55
N GLN A 192 -25.30 14.23 2.07
CA GLN A 192 -24.12 14.57 2.86
C GLN A 192 -23.49 15.83 2.27
N GLU A 193 -23.42 16.88 3.09
CA GLU A 193 -22.73 18.12 2.73
C GLU A 193 -21.34 18.14 3.36
N PHE A 194 -20.33 18.31 2.52
CA PHE A 194 -18.94 18.49 2.91
C PHE A 194 -18.53 19.92 2.61
N THR A 195 -18.10 20.65 3.63
CA THR A 195 -17.57 22.00 3.48
C THR A 195 -16.07 21.98 3.70
N TYR A 196 -15.32 22.56 2.77
CA TYR A 196 -13.91 22.86 2.99
C TYR A 196 -13.76 24.35 3.27
N ALA A 197 -13.42 24.66 4.52
CA ALA A 197 -13.15 26.01 5.00
C ALA A 197 -11.71 26.12 5.49
N ARG A 198 -11.10 27.29 5.28
CA ARG A 198 -9.81 27.63 5.88
C ARG A 198 -10.02 28.15 7.31
N HIS A 199 -9.21 27.66 8.24
CA HIS A 199 -9.23 28.01 9.65
C HIS A 199 -8.05 28.93 10.00
N GLU A 200 -8.11 30.19 9.55
CA GLU A 200 -7.04 31.16 9.79
C GLU A 200 -6.65 31.26 11.28
N GLY A 201 -5.36 31.20 11.57
CA GLY A 201 -4.82 31.22 12.93
C GLY A 201 -4.74 29.86 13.61
N ARG A 202 -5.25 28.78 12.99
CA ARG A 202 -4.95 27.40 13.38
C ARG A 202 -3.71 26.88 12.66
N PRO A 203 -3.02 25.85 13.19
CA PRO A 203 -1.87 25.24 12.52
C PRO A 203 -2.26 24.72 11.14
N LYS A 204 -1.51 25.14 10.12
CA LYS A 204 -1.70 24.72 8.73
C LYS A 204 -1.19 23.30 8.53
N VAL A 205 -2.09 22.37 8.23
CA VAL A 205 -1.74 20.94 8.12
C VAL A 205 -1.90 20.45 6.68
N LEU A 206 -0.85 19.86 6.13
CA LEU A 206 -0.90 19.12 4.87
C LEU A 206 -1.14 17.63 5.15
N LEU A 207 -2.09 17.02 4.46
CA LEU A 207 -2.19 15.56 4.43
C LEU A 207 -1.43 15.03 3.22
N VAL A 208 -0.75 13.90 3.40
CA VAL A 208 -0.05 13.18 2.34
C VAL A 208 -0.58 11.75 2.31
N LYS A 209 -1.07 11.34 1.14
CA LYS A 209 -1.41 9.95 0.83
C LYS A 209 -0.32 9.40 -0.08
N GLU A 210 0.54 8.57 0.46
CA GLU A 210 1.42 7.74 -0.36
C GLU A 210 0.58 6.65 -1.03
N ILE A 211 0.70 6.58 -2.34
CA ILE A 211 -0.06 5.70 -3.22
C ILE A 211 0.85 4.82 -4.05
N MET A 212 0.33 3.69 -4.49
CA MET A 212 1.07 2.75 -5.33
C MET A 212 1.61 3.40 -6.60
N GLY A 213 2.93 3.28 -6.80
CA GLY A 213 3.66 3.88 -7.91
C GLY A 213 4.85 3.07 -8.42
N GLN A 214 4.92 1.78 -8.05
CA GLN A 214 6.09 0.93 -8.27
C GLN A 214 6.16 0.36 -9.68
N GLY A 215 5.04 0.29 -10.39
CA GLY A 215 4.94 -0.50 -11.62
C GLY A 215 4.61 -1.95 -11.29
N ALA A 216 5.03 -2.89 -12.16
CA ALA A 216 4.42 -4.22 -12.20
C ALA A 216 2.89 -4.04 -12.24
N MET A 217 2.14 -4.60 -11.30
CA MET A 217 0.70 -4.41 -11.20
C MET A 217 0.25 -3.22 -10.32
N HIS A 218 1.17 -2.60 -9.57
CA HIS A 218 0.89 -1.62 -8.51
C HIS A 218 0.86 -0.19 -9.04
N GLU A 219 -0.34 0.36 -9.14
CA GLU A 219 -0.58 1.69 -9.67
C GLU A 219 -1.87 2.29 -9.11
N LYS A 220 -1.94 3.62 -9.09
CA LYS A 220 -3.21 4.37 -8.98
C LYS A 220 -3.33 5.36 -10.13
N LEU A 221 -4.56 5.59 -10.56
CA LEU A 221 -4.90 6.66 -11.51
C LEU A 221 -5.51 7.82 -10.74
N LEU A 222 -5.17 9.04 -11.15
CA LEU A 222 -5.63 10.28 -10.54
C LEU A 222 -6.40 11.11 -11.56
N LEU A 223 -7.18 12.07 -11.09
CA LEU A 223 -7.89 13.05 -11.92
C LEU A 223 -8.89 12.45 -12.93
N PRO A 224 -9.75 11.48 -12.55
CA PRO A 224 -10.79 11.01 -13.45
C PRO A 224 -11.84 12.10 -13.71
N LEU A 225 -12.61 11.98 -14.81
CA LEU A 225 -13.72 12.91 -15.07
C LEU A 225 -14.95 12.62 -14.20
N GLN A 226 -15.11 11.36 -13.80
CA GLN A 226 -16.18 10.91 -12.92
C GLN A 226 -15.58 10.34 -11.62
N PRO A 227 -16.31 10.41 -10.49
CA PRO A 227 -15.85 9.86 -9.22
C PRO A 227 -15.39 8.40 -9.36
N CYS A 228 -14.15 8.14 -8.97
CA CYS A 228 -13.51 6.82 -9.06
C CYS A 228 -13.52 6.23 -10.48
N GLY A 229 -13.63 7.03 -11.54
CA GLY A 229 -13.64 6.55 -12.93
C GLY A 229 -12.24 6.33 -13.51
N ILE A 230 -12.19 5.88 -14.75
CA ILE A 230 -10.95 5.75 -15.53
C ILE A 230 -10.89 6.80 -16.62
N THR A 231 -12.04 7.16 -17.20
CA THR A 231 -12.09 8.12 -18.29
C THR A 231 -11.48 9.45 -17.87
N GLY A 232 -10.48 9.90 -18.63
CA GLY A 232 -9.74 11.14 -18.41
C GLY A 232 -8.67 11.09 -17.30
N SER A 233 -8.58 9.99 -16.55
CA SER A 233 -7.57 9.82 -15.49
C SER A 233 -6.14 9.79 -16.05
N ARG A 234 -5.16 9.98 -15.17
CA ARG A 234 -3.72 9.90 -15.46
C ARG A 234 -3.06 8.93 -14.50
N SER A 235 -2.19 8.10 -15.06
CA SER A 235 -1.28 7.28 -14.27
C SER A 235 -0.40 8.14 -13.39
N ASN A 236 -0.35 7.84 -12.10
CA ASN A 236 0.62 8.45 -11.21
C ASN A 236 2.07 8.12 -11.62
N ILE A 237 2.31 6.91 -12.15
CA ILE A 237 3.62 6.49 -12.65
C ILE A 237 4.03 7.31 -13.87
N ASP A 238 3.14 7.50 -14.85
CA ASP A 238 3.47 8.26 -16.07
C ASP A 238 3.62 9.76 -15.78
N MET A 239 3.01 10.26 -14.69
CA MET A 239 3.27 11.60 -14.15
C MET A 239 4.60 11.68 -13.38
N GLY A 240 5.32 10.57 -13.22
CA GLY A 240 6.62 10.50 -12.58
C GLY A 240 6.57 10.31 -11.07
N ASN A 241 5.44 9.85 -10.51
CA ASN A 241 5.20 9.68 -9.06
C ASN A 241 5.31 10.97 -8.24
N ILE A 242 5.37 12.13 -8.90
CA ILE A 242 5.52 13.43 -8.24
C ILE A 242 4.28 13.77 -7.41
N PRO A 243 4.45 14.51 -6.28
CA PRO A 243 3.30 14.91 -5.47
C PRO A 243 2.29 15.74 -6.27
N LEU A 244 1.04 15.29 -6.31
CA LEU A 244 -0.10 16.00 -6.87
C LEU A 244 -1.04 16.42 -5.74
N VAL A 245 -1.27 17.72 -5.59
CA VAL A 245 -2.17 18.24 -4.56
C VAL A 245 -3.59 18.34 -5.10
N LEU A 246 -4.51 17.65 -4.44
CA LEU A 246 -5.95 17.79 -4.63
C LEU A 246 -6.55 18.62 -3.49
N SER A 247 -7.68 19.25 -3.76
CA SER A 247 -8.49 19.77 -2.65
C SER A 247 -8.99 18.61 -1.78
N PRO A 248 -9.25 18.84 -0.48
CA PRO A 248 -9.80 17.79 0.37
C PRO A 248 -11.11 17.21 -0.17
N LEU A 249 -11.96 18.07 -0.76
CA LEU A 249 -13.22 17.67 -1.35
C LEU A 249 -13.00 16.81 -2.61
N GLU A 250 -12.06 17.19 -3.48
CA GLU A 250 -11.72 16.40 -4.68
C GLU A 250 -11.17 15.01 -4.31
N ALA A 251 -10.37 14.92 -3.25
CA ALA A 251 -9.87 13.64 -2.74
C ALA A 251 -11.01 12.69 -2.37
N ILE A 252 -11.99 13.15 -1.58
CA ILE A 252 -13.14 12.33 -1.16
C ILE A 252 -14.23 12.24 -2.23
N ASP A 253 -14.25 13.09 -3.25
CA ASP A 253 -15.21 13.00 -4.38
C ASP A 253 -14.76 12.02 -5.46
N GLY A 254 -13.76 11.18 -5.18
CA GLY A 254 -13.30 10.13 -6.09
C GLY A 254 -12.21 10.58 -7.06
N GLY A 255 -11.33 11.48 -6.61
CA GLY A 255 -10.13 11.90 -7.36
C GLY A 255 -9.09 10.79 -7.59
N VAL A 256 -9.28 9.61 -6.97
CA VAL A 256 -8.41 8.44 -7.07
C VAL A 256 -9.19 7.22 -7.56
N HIS A 257 -8.62 6.53 -8.55
CA HIS A 257 -9.03 5.21 -8.99
C HIS A 257 -7.94 4.20 -8.64
N ALA A 258 -8.28 3.20 -7.84
CA ALA A 258 -7.35 2.23 -7.32
C ALA A 258 -7.21 1.01 -8.24
N LEU A 259 -6.01 0.74 -8.76
CA LEU A 259 -5.70 -0.59 -9.32
C LEU A 259 -5.22 -1.49 -8.17
N THR A 260 -4.17 -2.29 -8.38
CA THR A 260 -3.73 -3.28 -7.41
C THR A 260 -2.79 -2.72 -6.33
N CYS A 261 -2.59 -3.52 -5.29
CA CYS A 261 -1.77 -3.26 -4.11
C CYS A 261 -1.01 -4.54 -3.78
N VAL A 262 0.10 -4.42 -3.03
CA VAL A 262 0.97 -5.54 -2.64
C VAL A 262 0.20 -6.68 -1.96
N GLY A 263 -0.72 -6.35 -1.05
CA GLY A 263 -1.53 -7.33 -0.32
C GLY A 263 -2.98 -6.88 -0.11
N PRO A 264 -3.96 -7.81 -0.05
CA PRO A 264 -5.37 -7.46 0.04
C PRO A 264 -5.74 -6.74 1.33
N SER A 265 -5.16 -7.13 2.46
CA SER A 265 -5.56 -6.58 3.77
C SER A 265 -5.20 -5.12 3.95
N THR A 266 -4.20 -4.63 3.21
CA THR A 266 -3.73 -3.25 3.24
C THR A 266 -4.19 -2.42 2.05
N LYS A 267 -4.99 -3.01 1.15
CA LYS A 267 -5.41 -2.35 -0.09
C LYS A 267 -6.45 -1.28 0.17
N GLU A 268 -6.12 -0.04 -0.17
CA GLU A 268 -7.11 1.03 -0.27
C GLU A 268 -7.71 1.00 -1.67
N THR A 269 -8.96 0.53 -1.76
CA THR A 269 -9.77 0.48 -3.00
C THR A 269 -10.22 1.88 -3.40
N SER A 270 -10.78 2.04 -4.59
CA SER A 270 -11.36 3.31 -5.03
C SER A 270 -12.42 3.82 -4.05
N ARG A 271 -13.22 2.89 -3.51
CA ARG A 271 -14.21 3.19 -2.47
C ARG A 271 -13.57 3.68 -1.16
N HIS A 272 -12.36 3.22 -0.82
CA HIS A 272 -11.62 3.72 0.35
C HIS A 272 -11.34 5.21 0.17
N TYR A 273 -10.77 5.61 -0.96
CA TYR A 273 -10.46 7.02 -1.23
C TYR A 273 -11.73 7.89 -1.27
N PHE A 274 -12.84 7.37 -1.80
CA PHE A 274 -14.15 8.05 -1.78
C PHE A 274 -14.74 8.23 -0.36
N ARG A 275 -14.21 7.47 0.61
CA ARG A 275 -14.61 7.45 2.03
C ARG A 275 -13.40 7.63 2.94
N ASP A 276 -12.38 8.36 2.49
CA ASP A 276 -11.07 8.35 3.14
C ASP A 276 -11.21 8.87 4.58
N PRO A 277 -10.96 8.03 5.60
CA PRO A 277 -11.19 8.39 6.98
C PRO A 277 -10.26 9.52 7.44
N LEU A 278 -9.03 9.60 6.92
CA LEU A 278 -8.10 10.65 7.32
C LEU A 278 -8.56 12.01 6.78
N VAL A 279 -8.95 12.06 5.51
CA VAL A 279 -9.42 13.30 4.89
C VAL A 279 -10.72 13.76 5.53
N MET A 280 -11.68 12.86 5.76
CA MET A 280 -12.96 13.20 6.38
C MET A 280 -12.81 13.68 7.83
N GLN A 281 -11.97 13.02 8.64
CA GLN A 281 -11.72 13.45 10.01
C GLN A 281 -11.00 14.80 10.06
N ALA A 282 -9.97 14.99 9.26
CA ALA A 282 -9.25 16.26 9.19
C ALA A 282 -10.14 17.42 8.70
N LEU A 283 -11.06 17.17 7.76
CA LEU A 283 -12.04 18.17 7.30
C LEU A 283 -13.00 18.61 8.41
N SER A 284 -13.37 17.69 9.31
CA SER A 284 -14.26 18.00 10.44
C SER A 284 -13.56 18.69 11.62
N ASP A 285 -12.23 18.75 11.59
CA ASP A 285 -11.41 19.19 12.72
C ASP A 285 -11.08 20.68 12.65
N SER A 286 -11.87 21.49 13.36
CA SER A 286 -11.69 22.96 13.41
C SER A 286 -10.46 23.47 14.17
N ASP A 287 -9.65 22.59 14.78
CA ASP A 287 -8.40 22.98 15.43
C ASP A 287 -7.20 22.99 14.48
N ILE A 288 -7.34 22.49 13.25
CA ILE A 288 -6.31 22.54 12.21
C ILE A 288 -6.81 23.31 10.98
N ASP A 289 -5.88 23.86 10.21
CA ASP A 289 -6.17 24.54 8.95
C ASP A 289 -5.70 23.69 7.76
N MET A 290 -6.45 22.62 7.44
CA MET A 290 -6.08 21.59 6.46
C MET A 290 -5.87 22.15 5.05
N CYS A 291 -4.63 22.27 4.55
CA CYS A 291 -4.29 23.00 3.31
C CYS A 291 -4.39 22.23 2.00
N GLY A 292 -4.64 20.93 2.07
CA GLY A 292 -4.84 20.08 0.89
C GLY A 292 -4.47 18.63 1.20
N VAL A 293 -4.60 17.80 0.17
CA VAL A 293 -4.18 16.40 0.20
C VAL A 293 -3.20 16.17 -0.94
N ALA A 294 -1.94 15.88 -0.62
CA ALA A 294 -0.93 15.53 -1.60
C ALA A 294 -0.92 14.01 -1.81
N PHE A 295 -1.18 13.58 -3.03
CA PHE A 295 -1.00 12.19 -3.46
C PHE A 295 0.40 12.04 -4.05
N VAL A 296 1.21 11.13 -3.50
CA VAL A 296 2.60 10.93 -3.90
C VAL A 296 2.86 9.44 -4.17
N GLY A 297 3.53 9.12 -5.26
CA GLY A 297 3.77 7.72 -5.64
C GLY A 297 4.96 7.08 -4.93
N SER A 298 5.00 5.75 -4.89
CA SER A 298 6.15 4.96 -4.42
C SER A 298 6.97 4.39 -5.60
N PRO A 299 7.93 5.12 -6.20
CA PRO A 299 8.66 4.65 -7.38
C PRO A 299 9.52 3.42 -7.06
N ALA A 300 9.66 2.48 -8.01
CA ALA A 300 10.52 1.30 -7.83
C ALA A 300 12.02 1.65 -7.80
N VAL A 301 12.44 2.66 -8.56
CA VAL A 301 13.86 3.02 -8.68
C VAL A 301 14.32 3.81 -7.45
N SER A 302 15.33 3.29 -6.73
CA SER A 302 15.82 3.87 -5.47
C SER A 302 16.17 5.37 -5.56
N GLN A 303 16.87 5.81 -6.62
CA GLN A 303 17.20 7.23 -6.80
C GLN A 303 15.96 8.11 -6.94
N GLN A 304 14.89 7.59 -7.56
CA GLN A 304 13.64 8.32 -7.71
C GLN A 304 12.93 8.46 -6.35
N LYS A 305 12.98 7.45 -5.47
CA LYS A 305 12.38 7.52 -4.12
C LYS A 305 12.83 8.79 -3.36
N TYR A 306 14.14 9.02 -3.31
CA TYR A 306 14.70 10.19 -2.63
C TYR A 306 14.44 11.50 -3.38
N MET A 307 14.44 11.50 -4.71
CA MET A 307 14.11 12.68 -5.51
C MET A 307 12.65 13.12 -5.26
N ILE A 308 11.71 12.17 -5.26
CA ILE A 308 10.29 12.42 -4.97
C ILE A 308 10.11 12.88 -3.53
N ALA A 309 10.83 12.28 -2.57
CA ALA A 309 10.79 12.71 -1.18
C ALA A 309 11.24 14.17 -1.00
N GLU A 310 12.33 14.57 -1.65
CA GLU A 310 12.76 15.97 -1.62
C GLU A 310 11.74 16.91 -2.28
N ARG A 311 11.06 16.49 -3.36
CA ARG A 311 9.97 17.28 -3.97
C ARG A 311 8.79 17.45 -3.02
N LEU A 312 8.42 16.41 -2.28
CA LEU A 312 7.36 16.49 -1.27
C LEU A 312 7.76 17.42 -0.12
N GLY A 313 8.98 17.32 0.38
CA GLY A 313 9.50 18.22 1.42
C GLY A 313 9.48 19.68 0.95
N MET A 314 9.96 19.96 -0.27
CA MET A 314 9.91 21.30 -0.88
C MET A 314 8.47 21.81 -1.02
N LEU A 315 7.54 20.95 -1.41
CA LEU A 315 6.12 21.30 -1.52
C LEU A 315 5.55 21.69 -0.16
N ALA A 316 5.79 20.89 0.89
CA ALA A 316 5.31 21.18 2.24
C ALA A 316 5.86 22.50 2.78
N GLU A 317 7.14 22.78 2.55
CA GLU A 317 7.81 24.05 2.91
C GLU A 317 7.26 25.22 2.10
N ALA A 318 7.08 25.08 0.78
CA ALA A 318 6.51 26.12 -0.07
C ALA A 318 5.03 26.41 0.24
N MET A 319 4.33 25.44 0.84
CA MET A 319 2.98 25.60 1.35
C MET A 319 2.96 26.20 2.77
N ASP A 320 4.09 26.54 3.39
CA ASP A 320 4.18 27.03 4.77
C ASP A 320 3.43 26.12 5.76
N ALA A 321 3.56 24.79 5.61
CA ALA A 321 2.87 23.84 6.47
C ALA A 321 3.47 23.86 7.90
N ASP A 322 2.61 24.00 8.91
CA ASP A 322 2.97 23.88 10.33
C ASP A 322 3.06 22.42 10.78
N GLY A 323 2.47 21.50 10.03
CA GLY A 323 2.62 20.07 10.23
C GLY A 323 2.13 19.23 9.07
N VAL A 324 2.59 17.98 9.01
CA VAL A 324 2.22 17.03 7.96
C VAL A 324 1.77 15.70 8.55
N ILE A 325 0.68 15.14 8.03
CA ILE A 325 0.32 13.73 8.27
C ILE A 325 0.61 12.95 7.01
N ILE A 326 1.35 11.85 7.12
CA ILE A 326 1.63 10.94 6.00
C ILE A 326 0.95 9.61 6.27
N ALA A 327 0.14 9.14 5.34
CA ALA A 327 -0.47 7.83 5.38
C ALA A 327 -0.14 7.05 4.11
N THR A 328 0.14 5.76 4.24
CA THR A 328 0.40 4.88 3.08
C THR A 328 -0.46 3.63 3.15
N GLU A 329 -0.95 3.21 1.98
CA GLU A 329 -1.41 1.83 1.78
C GLU A 329 -0.23 0.89 1.52
N GLY A 330 -0.46 -0.42 1.62
CA GLY A 330 0.59 -1.42 1.44
C GLY A 330 1.63 -1.48 2.57
N TYR A 331 2.71 -2.22 2.30
CA TYR A 331 3.82 -2.47 3.23
C TYR A 331 5.08 -2.88 2.46
N GLY A 332 6.19 -3.09 3.15
CA GLY A 332 7.43 -3.55 2.53
C GLY A 332 8.15 -2.42 1.78
N ASN A 333 8.31 -2.52 0.46
CA ASN A 333 9.09 -1.54 -0.31
C ASN A 333 8.53 -0.10 -0.24
N ASN A 334 7.22 0.07 -0.03
CA ASN A 334 6.59 1.38 0.22
C ASN A 334 7.12 2.04 1.50
N HIS A 335 7.49 1.25 2.52
CA HIS A 335 8.01 1.82 3.77
C HIS A 335 9.36 2.53 3.59
N ILE A 336 10.08 2.29 2.49
CA ILE A 336 11.27 3.06 2.12
C ILE A 336 10.87 4.50 1.75
N ASP A 337 9.87 4.65 0.89
CA ASP A 337 9.34 5.95 0.46
C ASP A 337 8.72 6.69 1.64
N PHE A 338 7.84 6.02 2.38
CA PHE A 338 7.20 6.54 3.60
C PHE A 338 8.21 7.14 4.58
N ALA A 339 9.29 6.41 4.87
CA ALA A 339 10.34 6.87 5.76
C ALA A 339 11.14 8.03 5.16
N ALA A 340 11.43 7.99 3.85
CA ALA A 340 12.10 9.08 3.14
C ALA A 340 11.25 10.37 3.11
N TYR A 341 9.92 10.25 3.01
CA TYR A 341 8.99 11.37 3.08
C TYR A 341 9.01 12.04 4.44
N LEU A 342 8.92 11.25 5.52
CA LEU A 342 9.08 11.75 6.89
C LEU A 342 10.45 12.42 7.09
N GLU A 343 11.52 11.88 6.50
CA GLU A 343 12.85 12.47 6.58
C GLU A 343 12.95 13.81 5.85
N ALA A 344 12.47 13.88 4.61
CA ALA A 344 12.55 15.09 3.80
C ALA A 344 11.75 16.25 4.42
N ILE A 345 10.57 15.95 4.99
CA ILE A 345 9.75 16.92 5.72
C ILE A 345 10.44 17.32 7.03
N GLY A 346 10.90 16.34 7.81
CA GLY A 346 11.55 16.58 9.10
C GLY A 346 12.86 17.38 9.00
N LYS A 347 13.65 17.20 7.93
CA LYS A 347 14.87 18.00 7.66
C LYS A 347 14.59 19.49 7.50
N ARG A 348 13.36 19.86 7.13
CA ARG A 348 12.89 21.25 7.00
C ARG A 348 12.33 21.80 8.30
N GLY A 349 12.37 21.04 9.39
CA GLY A 349 11.86 21.45 10.69
C GLY A 349 10.34 21.42 10.81
N ILE A 350 9.64 20.79 9.88
CA ILE A 350 8.17 20.66 9.90
C ILE A 350 7.79 19.41 10.72
N PRO A 351 7.01 19.55 11.81
CA PRO A 351 6.43 18.42 12.55
C PRO A 351 5.68 17.46 11.65
N ALA A 352 5.89 16.15 11.82
CA ALA A 352 5.19 15.13 11.04
C ALA A 352 4.72 13.96 11.90
N ALA A 353 3.55 13.40 11.56
CA ALA A 353 3.06 12.13 12.08
C ALA A 353 2.74 11.18 10.92
N GLY A 354 2.87 9.89 11.17
CA GLY A 354 2.72 8.86 10.15
C GLY A 354 1.69 7.80 10.53
N ALA A 355 0.98 7.26 9.55
CA ALA A 355 0.10 6.11 9.74
C ALA A 355 0.32 5.07 8.63
N THR A 356 0.61 3.83 9.01
CA THR A 356 0.85 2.74 8.06
C THR A 356 0.61 1.40 8.72
N PHE A 357 0.33 0.37 7.92
CA PHE A 357 0.35 -1.00 8.41
C PHE A 357 1.81 -1.47 8.59
N CYS A 358 2.19 -1.84 9.81
CA CYS A 358 3.46 -2.53 10.10
C CYS A 358 3.22 -3.85 10.84
N GLY A 359 2.28 -3.85 11.78
CA GLY A 359 1.83 -5.04 12.46
C GLY A 359 2.94 -5.83 13.14
N ASN A 360 2.75 -7.14 13.22
CA ASN A 360 3.61 -8.06 13.96
C ASN A 360 4.73 -8.69 13.11
N PHE A 361 5.18 -8.02 12.04
CA PHE A 361 6.30 -8.47 11.20
C PHE A 361 7.68 -8.15 11.78
N GLY A 362 7.74 -7.26 12.77
CA GLY A 362 8.98 -6.70 13.32
C GLY A 362 8.99 -5.17 13.25
N PRO A 363 10.11 -4.51 13.55
CA PRO A 363 10.22 -3.07 13.37
C PRO A 363 10.18 -2.69 11.88
N LEU A 364 9.72 -1.48 11.59
CA LEU A 364 9.87 -0.86 10.27
C LEU A 364 11.37 -0.72 9.97
N ILE A 365 11.85 -1.51 9.00
CA ILE A 365 13.28 -1.76 8.77
C ILE A 365 14.01 -0.49 8.28
N THR A 366 13.30 0.41 7.63
CA THR A 366 13.83 1.61 6.95
C THR A 366 13.67 2.88 7.78
N GLY A 367 13.74 2.76 9.10
CA GLY A 367 13.54 3.88 10.02
C GLY A 367 14.66 4.92 9.95
N ASN A 368 14.32 6.15 10.33
CA ASN A 368 15.26 7.24 10.54
C ASN A 368 14.84 8.05 11.78
N LYS A 369 15.60 9.11 12.12
CA LYS A 369 15.30 9.90 13.34
C LYS A 369 13.95 10.63 13.33
N PHE A 370 13.29 10.73 12.16
CA PHE A 370 11.97 11.36 11.99
C PHE A 370 10.82 10.34 11.94
N THR A 371 11.11 9.04 11.89
CA THR A 371 10.09 7.97 11.98
C THR A 371 9.79 7.64 13.45
N CYS A 372 9.29 8.63 14.20
CA CYS A 372 9.12 8.56 15.65
C CYS A 372 7.69 8.85 16.15
N HIS A 373 6.76 9.18 15.25
CA HIS A 373 5.39 9.57 15.56
C HIS A 373 4.42 8.77 14.70
N LEU A 374 4.35 7.45 14.96
CA LEU A 374 3.70 6.51 14.06
C LEU A 374 2.48 5.83 14.70
N VAL A 375 1.43 5.65 13.91
CA VAL A 375 0.21 4.91 14.24
C VAL A 375 0.14 3.67 13.35
N ASP A 376 -0.10 2.50 13.94
CA ASP A 376 -0.12 1.24 13.20
C ASP A 376 -1.52 0.93 12.67
N CYS A 377 -1.67 0.64 11.39
CA CYS A 377 -2.96 0.26 10.80
C CYS A 377 -3.32 -1.22 10.96
N ALA A 378 -2.58 -2.02 11.73
CA ALA A 378 -2.90 -3.43 11.97
C ALA A 378 -4.17 -3.65 12.81
N LYS A 379 -5.14 -4.40 12.29
CA LYS A 379 -6.39 -4.80 12.98
C LYS A 379 -6.61 -6.31 13.01
N SER A 380 -5.91 -7.08 12.17
CA SER A 380 -6.02 -8.53 12.19
C SER A 380 -5.65 -9.06 13.58
N ALA A 381 -6.29 -10.16 13.99
CA ALA A 381 -6.09 -10.71 15.34
C ALA A 381 -4.62 -11.07 15.64
N THR A 382 -3.87 -11.47 14.61
CA THR A 382 -2.44 -11.82 14.69
C THR A 382 -1.52 -10.63 14.46
N GLY A 383 -2.05 -9.49 13.99
CA GLY A 383 -1.28 -8.33 13.55
C GLY A 383 -0.55 -8.56 12.23
N LEU A 384 -0.87 -9.62 11.48
CA LEU A 384 -0.24 -9.96 10.21
C LEU A 384 -1.15 -9.63 9.02
N GLU A 385 -0.54 -9.56 7.83
CA GLU A 385 -1.26 -9.62 6.55
C GLU A 385 -1.94 -10.99 6.47
N ASN A 386 -3.21 -11.03 6.05
CA ASN A 386 -4.02 -12.25 6.11
C ASN A 386 -4.87 -12.48 4.86
N SER A 387 -4.55 -11.84 3.73
CA SER A 387 -5.31 -11.94 2.48
C SER A 387 -6.79 -11.52 2.55
N ILE A 388 -7.28 -11.03 3.69
CA ILE A 388 -8.66 -10.56 3.85
C ILE A 388 -8.71 -9.11 3.39
N LEU A 389 -9.40 -8.83 2.28
CA LEU A 389 -9.51 -7.48 1.73
C LEU A 389 -9.89 -6.45 2.80
N ALA A 390 -9.12 -5.37 2.85
CA ALA A 390 -9.32 -4.21 3.73
C ALA A 390 -9.19 -4.46 5.24
N ASP A 391 -8.73 -5.63 5.70
CA ASP A 391 -8.69 -5.94 7.13
C ASP A 391 -7.79 -4.98 7.94
N ASN A 392 -6.63 -4.66 7.40
CA ASN A 392 -5.59 -3.80 7.97
C ASN A 392 -5.51 -2.41 7.33
N THR A 393 -6.56 -1.98 6.63
CA THR A 393 -6.63 -0.61 6.08
C THR A 393 -6.90 0.42 7.17
N MET A 394 -6.64 1.70 6.84
CA MET A 394 -6.98 2.80 7.74
C MET A 394 -8.50 2.86 8.00
N VAL A 395 -8.85 3.20 9.24
CA VAL A 395 -10.21 3.50 9.69
C VAL A 395 -10.20 4.80 10.50
N GLU A 396 -11.40 5.29 10.82
CA GLU A 396 -11.62 6.51 11.61
C GLU A 396 -10.76 6.59 12.87
N GLU A 397 -10.69 5.51 13.66
CA GLU A 397 -9.88 5.46 14.88
C GLU A 397 -8.37 5.74 14.62
N ASP A 398 -7.80 5.26 13.52
CA ASP A 398 -6.39 5.54 13.22
C ASP A 398 -6.18 7.02 12.83
N ALA A 399 -7.11 7.56 12.04
CA ALA A 399 -7.13 8.95 11.61
C ALA A 399 -7.20 9.89 12.82
N GLU A 400 -8.12 9.60 13.75
CA GLU A 400 -8.25 10.34 15.01
C GLU A 400 -6.94 10.33 15.81
N ILE A 401 -6.32 9.15 16.00
CA ILE A 401 -5.07 9.03 16.78
C ILE A 401 -3.94 9.80 16.10
N VAL A 402 -3.76 9.67 14.78
CA VAL A 402 -2.63 10.34 14.10
C VAL A 402 -2.81 11.86 14.05
N ILE A 403 -4.04 12.36 13.88
CA ILE A 403 -4.34 13.81 13.97
C ILE A 403 -4.05 14.33 15.37
N ALA A 404 -4.53 13.64 16.42
CA ALA A 404 -4.28 14.02 17.80
C ALA A 404 -2.78 13.98 18.16
N MET A 405 -2.05 12.98 17.65
CA MET A 405 -0.61 12.86 17.80
C MET A 405 0.11 14.02 17.12
N LEU A 406 -0.24 14.37 15.88
CA LEU A 406 0.36 15.52 15.19
C LEU A 406 0.12 16.82 15.96
N LYS A 407 -1.11 17.09 16.40
CA LYS A 407 -1.43 18.28 17.22
C LYS A 407 -0.56 18.38 18.46
N ALA A 408 -0.30 17.25 19.13
CA ALA A 408 0.57 17.19 20.29
C ALA A 408 2.02 17.58 19.91
N VAL A 409 2.54 17.04 18.81
CA VAL A 409 3.91 17.33 18.32
C VAL A 409 4.04 18.81 17.91
N ILE A 410 3.08 19.36 17.16
CA ILE A 410 3.05 20.79 16.79
C ILE A 410 3.08 21.68 18.04
N SER A 411 2.37 21.28 19.10
CA SER A 411 2.36 21.98 20.39
C SER A 411 3.63 21.80 21.22
N GLY A 412 4.66 21.13 20.70
CA GLY A 412 5.92 20.85 21.39
C GLY A 412 5.83 19.77 22.47
N LYS A 413 4.71 19.01 22.54
CA LYS A 413 4.61 17.86 23.46
C LYS A 413 5.45 16.71 22.92
N ARG A 414 6.09 15.99 23.83
CA ARG A 414 6.84 14.77 23.50
C ARG A 414 5.88 13.63 23.20
N VAL A 415 6.28 12.75 22.28
CA VAL A 415 5.70 11.42 22.06
C VAL A 415 6.70 10.39 22.58
N SER A 416 6.23 9.43 23.37
CA SER A 416 7.06 8.35 23.92
C SER A 416 7.45 7.33 22.85
N ALA A 417 8.61 6.70 23.07
CA ALA A 417 9.14 5.67 22.19
C ALA A 417 8.17 4.47 22.05
N PRO A 418 8.19 3.79 20.89
CA PRO A 418 7.35 2.64 20.64
C PRO A 418 7.71 1.43 21.51
N PRO A 419 6.78 0.47 21.66
CA PRO A 419 7.10 -0.83 22.26
C PRO A 419 8.12 -1.58 21.39
N GLN A 420 8.82 -2.57 21.94
CA GLN A 420 9.80 -3.37 21.18
C GLN A 420 9.16 -4.24 20.09
N ARG A 421 7.88 -4.57 20.25
CA ARG A 421 7.07 -5.36 19.32
C ARG A 421 5.66 -4.78 19.29
N TRP A 422 4.90 -5.16 18.28
CA TRP A 422 3.50 -4.79 18.16
C TRP A 422 2.73 -5.09 19.45
N ASP A 423 2.05 -4.07 20.01
CA ASP A 423 1.32 -4.16 21.27
C ASP A 423 0.05 -3.31 21.23
N THR A 424 -1.11 -3.98 21.19
CA THR A 424 -2.43 -3.34 21.16
C THR A 424 -2.76 -2.56 22.44
N ALA A 425 -2.02 -2.76 23.54
CA ALA A 425 -2.16 -1.94 24.74
C ALA A 425 -1.70 -0.49 24.51
N VAL A 426 -0.77 -0.24 23.59
CA VAL A 426 -0.29 1.12 23.28
C VAL A 426 -1.42 1.94 22.66
N ARG A 427 -2.09 1.38 21.64
CA ARG A 427 -3.29 1.97 21.03
C ARG A 427 -4.37 2.29 22.05
N ARG A 428 -4.72 1.32 22.91
CA ARG A 428 -5.73 1.54 23.97
C ARG A 428 -5.37 2.71 24.90
N LYS A 429 -4.08 2.87 25.24
CA LYS A 429 -3.60 4.01 26.02
C LYS A 429 -3.71 5.33 25.25
N ASN A 430 -3.37 5.35 23.96
CA ASN A 430 -3.52 6.53 23.11
C ASN A 430 -4.98 6.98 23.04
N ILE A 431 -5.91 6.05 22.82
CA ILE A 431 -7.36 6.31 22.80
C ILE A 431 -7.86 6.86 24.13
N SER A 432 -7.44 6.29 25.27
CA SER A 432 -7.83 6.81 26.60
C SER A 432 -7.42 8.27 26.76
N LYS A 433 -6.19 8.61 26.37
CA LYS A 433 -5.66 9.99 26.45
C LYS A 433 -6.45 10.96 25.59
N MET A 434 -6.89 10.53 24.41
CA MET A 434 -7.74 11.35 23.54
C MET A 434 -9.09 11.66 24.21
N LYS A 435 -9.73 10.64 24.80
CA LYS A 435 -11.00 10.80 25.54
C LYS A 435 -10.85 11.70 26.77
N GLU A 436 -9.67 11.73 27.36
CA GLU A 436 -9.30 12.61 28.48
C GLU A 436 -8.86 14.03 28.01
N GLY A 437 -9.16 14.42 26.77
CA GLY A 437 -8.84 15.74 26.23
C GLY A 437 -7.37 15.93 25.84
N GLY A 438 -6.65 14.85 25.54
CA GLY A 438 -5.22 14.88 25.20
C GLY A 438 -4.32 15.17 26.40
N GLN A 439 -4.79 14.86 27.61
CA GLN A 439 -3.97 14.88 28.82
C GLN A 439 -2.99 13.70 28.81
N GLY A 440 -1.70 13.99 28.99
CA GLY A 440 -0.63 12.99 28.98
C GLY A 440 0.18 12.91 27.68
N ILE A 441 1.13 11.99 27.66
CA ILE A 441 2.12 11.83 26.58
C ILE A 441 1.65 10.70 25.66
N PHE A 442 1.38 10.98 24.38
CA PHE A 442 1.15 9.93 23.37
C PHE A 442 2.35 8.99 23.25
N GLN A 443 2.12 7.77 22.77
CA GLN A 443 3.19 6.82 22.50
C GLN A 443 3.11 6.40 21.03
N SER A 444 4.25 6.40 20.33
CA SER A 444 4.33 5.84 18.97
C SER A 444 4.01 4.35 19.01
N GLU A 445 3.30 3.84 18.00
CA GLU A 445 2.84 2.45 17.97
C GLU A 445 3.83 1.53 17.23
N ILE A 446 4.51 2.08 16.23
CA ILE A 446 5.42 1.31 15.36
C ILE A 446 6.88 1.46 15.82
N PRO A 447 7.59 0.37 16.17
CA PRO A 447 9.03 0.40 16.34
C PRO A 447 9.74 0.55 15.00
N THR A 448 10.80 1.34 14.96
CA THR A 448 11.56 1.61 13.74
C THR A 448 13.03 1.21 13.95
N ALA A 449 13.61 0.56 12.95
CA ALA A 449 15.02 0.22 12.94
C ALA A 449 15.77 1.35 12.23
N THR A 450 16.61 2.07 12.94
CA THR A 450 17.54 3.02 12.33
C THR A 450 18.80 2.29 11.89
N MET A 451 19.04 2.24 10.58
CA MET A 451 20.28 1.67 10.06
C MET A 451 21.47 2.56 10.44
N PRO A 452 22.60 1.99 10.93
CA PRO A 452 23.81 2.76 11.16
C PRO A 452 24.35 3.29 9.82
N SER A 453 25.14 4.36 9.88
CA SER A 453 25.86 4.86 8.71
C SER A 453 26.69 3.74 8.09
N ILE A 454 26.63 3.59 6.75
CA ILE A 454 27.41 2.58 6.04
C ILE A 454 28.89 2.86 6.28
N VAL A 455 29.63 1.83 6.71
CA VAL A 455 31.07 1.89 6.93
C VAL A 455 31.75 1.10 5.82
N TRP A 456 32.00 1.75 4.68
CA TRP A 456 32.78 1.15 3.60
C TRP A 456 34.27 1.20 3.92
N THR A 457 34.95 0.06 3.85
CA THR A 457 36.41 0.02 3.86
C THR A 457 36.94 0.55 2.51
N PRO A 458 37.90 1.49 2.49
CA PRO A 458 38.51 1.94 1.24
C PRO A 458 39.13 0.78 0.46
N VAL A 459 38.97 0.80 -0.87
CA VAL A 459 39.64 -0.14 -1.77
C VAL A 459 41.11 0.26 -1.90
N THR A 460 42.03 -0.57 -1.41
CA THR A 460 43.46 -0.25 -1.34
C THR A 460 44.35 -1.01 -2.32
N LYS A 461 43.80 -1.97 -3.08
CA LYS A 461 44.54 -2.78 -4.08
C LYS A 461 43.63 -3.17 -5.26
N PRO A 462 44.18 -3.52 -6.44
CA PRO A 462 43.35 -3.93 -7.57
C PRO A 462 42.63 -5.26 -7.30
N LEU A 463 41.49 -5.46 -7.98
CA LEU A 463 40.63 -6.64 -7.80
C LEU A 463 41.41 -7.96 -8.02
N SER A 464 42.33 -7.99 -8.99
CA SER A 464 43.18 -9.15 -9.29
C SER A 464 44.15 -9.53 -8.17
N GLU A 465 44.34 -8.68 -7.16
CA GLU A 465 45.13 -8.95 -5.96
C GLU A 465 44.26 -9.26 -4.73
N MET A 466 42.93 -9.28 -4.87
CA MET A 466 41.98 -9.47 -3.77
C MET A 466 41.55 -10.92 -3.60
N LYS A 467 41.50 -11.35 -2.34
CA LYS A 467 40.79 -12.55 -1.91
C LYS A 467 39.34 -12.22 -1.57
N ILE A 468 38.41 -12.94 -2.17
CA ILE A 468 36.97 -12.63 -2.07
C ILE A 468 36.22 -13.72 -1.30
N ALA A 469 35.33 -13.32 -0.40
CA ALA A 469 34.41 -14.23 0.30
C ALA A 469 32.95 -13.96 -0.09
N LEU A 470 32.13 -15.01 -0.08
CA LEU A 470 30.67 -14.89 -0.09
C LEU A 470 30.12 -14.81 1.33
N VAL A 471 29.18 -13.90 1.55
CA VAL A 471 28.45 -13.73 2.81
C VAL A 471 26.96 -13.61 2.47
N THR A 472 26.16 -14.62 2.78
CA THR A 472 24.76 -14.68 2.34
C THR A 472 23.77 -14.67 3.49
N GLY A 473 22.76 -13.79 3.38
CA GLY A 473 21.58 -13.78 4.25
C GLY A 473 20.45 -14.71 3.78
N THR A 474 20.68 -15.53 2.76
CA THR A 474 19.63 -16.36 2.12
C THR A 474 19.40 -17.70 2.84
N GLY A 475 20.04 -17.94 3.98
CA GLY A 475 19.92 -19.21 4.71
C GLY A 475 20.61 -20.40 4.03
N VAL A 476 21.58 -20.16 3.13
CA VAL A 476 22.41 -21.22 2.52
C VAL A 476 23.34 -21.84 3.57
N HIS A 477 23.46 -23.16 3.57
CA HIS A 477 24.33 -23.93 4.47
C HIS A 477 24.63 -25.31 3.87
N LEU A 478 25.55 -26.08 4.49
CA LEU A 478 25.76 -27.47 4.10
C LEU A 478 24.55 -28.33 4.47
N ARG A 479 24.24 -29.35 3.67
CA ARG A 479 23.16 -30.31 3.97
C ARG A 479 23.31 -31.00 5.33
N ASP A 480 24.54 -31.17 5.80
CA ASP A 480 24.87 -31.82 7.07
C ASP A 480 24.83 -30.84 8.26
N ASP A 481 24.72 -29.53 8.01
CA ASP A 481 24.62 -28.54 9.07
C ASP A 481 23.24 -28.60 9.76
N LYS A 482 23.20 -28.16 11.02
CA LYS A 482 21.94 -27.89 11.68
C LYS A 482 21.18 -26.82 10.90
N ARG A 483 19.97 -27.17 10.46
CA ARG A 483 19.02 -26.26 9.79
C ARG A 483 18.81 -24.96 10.57
N PHE A 484 18.71 -23.84 9.87
CA PHE A 484 18.30 -22.57 10.48
C PHE A 484 16.87 -22.64 11.02
N ASN A 485 16.63 -21.94 12.13
CA ASN A 485 15.28 -21.57 12.52
C ASN A 485 14.78 -20.49 11.55
N LEU A 486 13.58 -20.68 10.98
CA LEU A 486 13.02 -19.76 9.99
C LEU A 486 12.55 -18.43 10.62
N SER A 487 12.57 -18.34 11.95
CA SER A 487 12.23 -17.16 12.72
C SER A 487 13.34 -16.83 13.72
N CYS A 488 13.82 -15.59 13.69
CA CYS A 488 14.76 -15.03 14.68
C CYS A 488 16.07 -15.82 14.90
N ASP A 489 16.57 -16.58 13.92
CA ASP A 489 17.86 -17.26 14.05
C ASP A 489 19.01 -16.26 13.95
N SER A 490 19.78 -16.12 15.03
CA SER A 490 20.93 -15.22 15.11
C SER A 490 22.26 -15.94 14.89
N SER A 491 22.23 -17.24 14.56
CA SER A 491 23.41 -18.05 14.26
C SER A 491 23.82 -17.94 12.80
N PHE A 492 25.03 -18.40 12.48
CA PHE A 492 25.53 -18.52 11.12
C PHE A 492 26.16 -19.91 10.90
N ARG A 493 26.41 -20.27 9.65
CA ARG A 493 27.13 -21.48 9.24
C ARG A 493 28.35 -21.08 8.42
N ILE A 494 29.41 -21.89 8.55
CA ILE A 494 30.64 -21.73 7.79
C ILE A 494 30.57 -22.70 6.62
N ILE A 495 30.72 -22.16 5.41
CA ILE A 495 30.77 -22.95 4.18
C ILE A 495 32.23 -22.97 3.71
N PRO A 496 32.87 -24.14 3.57
CA PRO A 496 34.23 -24.23 3.02
C PRO A 496 34.31 -23.67 1.60
N GLY A 497 35.43 -23.03 1.26
CA GLY A 497 35.64 -22.47 -0.09
C GLY A 497 35.74 -23.53 -1.20
N ASP A 498 36.06 -24.77 -0.84
CA ASP A 498 36.10 -25.94 -1.74
C ASP A 498 34.82 -26.80 -1.64
N ALA A 499 33.75 -26.27 -1.04
CA ALA A 499 32.49 -26.98 -0.93
C ALA A 499 31.88 -27.21 -2.30
N LEU A 500 31.51 -28.47 -2.59
CA LEU A 500 30.71 -28.79 -3.77
C LEU A 500 29.31 -28.18 -3.63
N THR A 501 28.88 -27.38 -4.60
CA THR A 501 27.56 -26.73 -4.60
C THR A 501 26.39 -27.72 -4.44
N ALA A 502 26.53 -28.95 -4.94
CA ALA A 502 25.58 -30.05 -4.72
C ALA A 502 25.35 -30.42 -3.23
N ARG A 503 26.31 -30.13 -2.35
CA ARG A 503 26.22 -30.36 -0.90
C ARG A 503 25.60 -29.19 -0.14
N LEU A 504 25.28 -28.10 -0.82
CA LEU A 504 24.60 -26.95 -0.23
C LEU A 504 23.08 -27.14 -0.27
N THR A 505 22.41 -26.46 0.65
CA THR A 505 20.95 -26.39 0.74
C THR A 505 20.55 -25.04 1.30
N VAL A 506 19.25 -24.73 1.22
CA VAL A 506 18.66 -23.49 1.73
C VAL A 506 17.71 -23.81 2.88
N SER A 507 17.63 -22.92 3.86
CA SER A 507 16.53 -22.89 4.82
C SER A 507 16.13 -21.47 5.10
N HIS A 508 15.16 -20.98 4.34
CA HIS A 508 14.68 -19.62 4.44
C HIS A 508 13.16 -19.57 4.25
N GLY A 509 12.46 -18.92 5.19
CA GLY A 509 10.99 -18.85 5.17
C GLY A 509 10.42 -17.67 4.36
N GLY A 510 11.28 -16.75 3.92
CA GLY A 510 10.88 -15.50 3.26
C GLY A 510 10.80 -15.53 1.73
N TYR A 511 11.14 -16.64 1.07
CA TYR A 511 11.02 -16.79 -0.39
C TYR A 511 10.89 -18.27 -0.77
N ASP A 512 10.39 -18.57 -1.97
CA ASP A 512 10.35 -19.94 -2.51
C ASP A 512 11.77 -20.43 -2.82
N ASN A 513 12.18 -21.52 -2.18
CA ASN A 513 13.54 -22.04 -2.31
C ASN A 513 13.72 -22.90 -3.57
N THR A 514 12.68 -23.18 -4.37
CA THR A 514 12.73 -24.14 -5.48
C THR A 514 13.85 -23.85 -6.48
N ASP A 515 13.94 -22.61 -6.99
CA ASP A 515 14.98 -22.24 -7.95
C ASP A 515 16.37 -22.22 -7.33
N ALA A 516 16.49 -21.76 -6.08
CA ALA A 516 17.75 -21.77 -5.34
C ALA A 516 18.23 -23.19 -5.01
N LEU A 517 17.33 -24.16 -4.86
CA LEU A 517 17.67 -25.56 -4.68
C LEU A 517 18.02 -26.25 -6.00
N ALA A 518 17.48 -25.78 -7.12
CA ALA A 518 17.82 -26.25 -8.46
C ALA A 518 19.20 -25.73 -8.91
N ASP A 519 19.50 -24.46 -8.66
CA ASP A 519 20.83 -23.87 -8.84
C ASP A 519 21.16 -22.93 -7.68
N ILE A 520 22.00 -23.41 -6.76
CA ILE A 520 22.44 -22.64 -5.59
C ILE A 520 23.23 -21.40 -5.98
N ASN A 521 23.84 -21.36 -7.16
CA ASN A 521 24.61 -20.21 -7.63
C ASN A 521 23.74 -18.98 -7.87
N SER A 522 22.42 -19.15 -8.01
CA SER A 522 21.45 -18.03 -8.05
C SER A 522 21.50 -17.17 -6.77
N MET A 523 21.79 -17.78 -5.62
CA MET A 523 21.79 -17.13 -4.31
C MET A 523 23.17 -17.14 -3.63
N PHE A 524 24.05 -18.05 -4.02
CA PHE A 524 25.38 -18.25 -3.46
C PHE A 524 26.34 -18.68 -4.58
N PRO A 525 26.84 -17.72 -5.39
CA PRO A 525 27.56 -17.97 -6.64
C PRO A 525 29.02 -18.45 -6.42
N LEU A 526 29.20 -19.55 -5.70
CA LEU A 526 30.52 -20.09 -5.36
C LEU A 526 31.28 -20.60 -6.59
N ASP A 527 30.59 -21.26 -7.52
CA ASP A 527 31.21 -21.77 -8.75
C ASP A 527 31.66 -20.59 -9.62
N ARG A 528 30.81 -19.57 -9.77
CA ARG A 528 31.14 -18.34 -10.51
C ARG A 528 32.32 -17.61 -9.87
N LEU A 529 32.39 -17.57 -8.53
CA LEU A 529 33.51 -16.94 -7.85
C LEU A 529 34.83 -17.70 -8.07
N SER A 530 34.77 -19.03 -8.16
CA SER A 530 35.92 -19.88 -8.47
C SER A 530 36.41 -19.69 -9.90
N GLU A 531 35.49 -19.63 -10.87
CA GLU A 531 35.81 -19.32 -12.27
C GLU A 531 36.53 -17.96 -12.39
N LEU A 532 36.07 -16.92 -11.68
CA LEU A 532 36.73 -15.61 -11.67
C LEU A 532 38.16 -15.66 -11.11
N ALA A 533 38.45 -16.58 -10.18
CA ALA A 533 39.81 -16.78 -9.67
C ALA A 533 40.68 -17.52 -10.69
N GLU A 534 40.13 -18.53 -11.38
CA GLU A 534 40.82 -19.26 -12.45
C GLU A 534 41.16 -18.35 -13.64
N GLU A 535 40.27 -17.42 -13.98
CA GLU A 535 40.49 -16.39 -15.01
C GLU A 535 41.48 -15.29 -14.57
N GLY A 536 41.87 -15.26 -13.29
CA GLY A 536 42.77 -14.26 -12.73
C GLY A 536 42.14 -12.87 -12.53
N LEU A 537 40.81 -12.76 -12.57
CA LEU A 537 40.10 -11.50 -12.27
C LEU A 537 40.21 -11.15 -10.78
N ILE A 538 40.23 -12.17 -9.91
CA ILE A 538 40.50 -12.07 -8.48
C ILE A 538 41.70 -12.92 -8.10
N ALA A 539 42.37 -12.62 -6.99
CA ALA A 539 43.55 -13.38 -6.58
C ALA A 539 43.22 -14.78 -6.06
N ALA A 540 42.12 -14.91 -5.30
CA ALA A 540 41.69 -16.17 -4.72
C ALA A 540 40.25 -16.13 -4.18
N VAL A 541 39.64 -17.30 -4.08
CA VAL A 541 38.44 -17.53 -3.25
C VAL A 541 38.85 -17.71 -1.78
N ALA A 542 38.08 -17.13 -0.87
CA ALA A 542 38.31 -17.29 0.57
C ALA A 542 38.15 -18.76 1.02
N PRO A 543 38.94 -19.24 2.00
CA PRO A 543 38.82 -20.61 2.50
C PRO A 543 37.49 -20.87 3.23
N ARG A 544 36.83 -19.81 3.70
CA ARG A 544 35.54 -19.86 4.39
C ARG A 544 34.61 -18.78 3.87
N HIS A 545 33.36 -19.15 3.73
CA HIS A 545 32.22 -18.32 3.41
C HIS A 545 31.17 -18.46 4.50
N ILE A 546 30.18 -17.56 4.49
CA ILE A 546 29.24 -17.43 5.59
C ILE A 546 27.82 -17.47 5.07
N GLY A 547 27.01 -18.37 5.63
CA GLY A 547 25.56 -18.37 5.47
C GLY A 547 24.88 -18.01 6.79
N PHE A 548 23.86 -17.16 6.75
CA PHE A 548 23.05 -16.79 7.90
C PHE A 548 21.62 -16.41 7.44
N MET A 549 20.75 -16.09 8.40
CA MET A 549 19.38 -15.64 8.13
C MET A 549 19.28 -14.11 8.05
N GLY A 550 18.87 -13.59 6.89
CA GLY A 550 18.71 -12.16 6.63
C GLY A 550 17.38 -11.56 7.12
N GLY A 551 16.33 -12.39 7.27
CA GLY A 551 14.99 -11.96 7.69
C GLY A 551 14.66 -12.27 9.17
N GLY A 552 14.01 -11.31 9.85
CA GLY A 552 13.38 -11.54 11.17
C GLY A 552 14.33 -11.75 12.36
N GLY A 553 15.62 -11.51 12.20
CA GLY A 553 16.66 -11.70 13.24
C GLY A 553 16.66 -10.65 14.35
N ASP A 554 17.31 -10.97 15.48
CA ASP A 554 17.61 -9.98 16.53
C ASP A 554 18.71 -9.03 16.06
N LEU A 555 18.33 -7.80 15.69
CA LEU A 555 19.27 -6.79 15.20
C LEU A 555 20.38 -6.46 16.21
N LYS A 556 20.13 -6.60 17.52
CA LYS A 556 21.18 -6.35 18.53
C LYS A 556 22.19 -7.48 18.54
N ALA A 557 21.73 -8.73 18.44
CA ALA A 557 22.63 -9.88 18.31
C ALA A 557 23.44 -9.80 17.02
N LEU A 558 22.79 -9.45 15.90
CA LEU A 558 23.48 -9.25 14.63
C LEU A 558 24.56 -8.17 14.72
N ALA A 559 24.24 -7.02 15.33
CA ALA A 559 25.17 -5.90 15.42
C ALA A 559 26.32 -6.13 16.40
N ASN A 560 26.08 -6.79 17.53
CA ASN A 560 27.04 -6.88 18.64
C ASN A 560 27.72 -8.24 18.79
N GLU A 561 27.17 -9.30 18.19
CA GLU A 561 27.65 -10.68 18.36
C GLU A 561 27.93 -11.35 17.00
N THR A 562 26.90 -11.59 16.20
CA THR A 562 26.99 -12.37 14.95
C THR A 562 27.84 -11.67 13.89
N GLY A 563 27.58 -10.39 13.63
CA GLY A 563 28.32 -9.58 12.66
C GLY A 563 29.81 -9.45 13.00
N PRO A 564 30.18 -9.07 14.25
CA PRO A 564 31.58 -9.07 14.69
C PRO A 564 32.27 -10.43 14.57
N ALA A 565 31.60 -11.53 14.95
CA ALA A 565 32.15 -12.88 14.82
C ALA A 565 32.43 -13.27 13.35
N ILE A 566 31.51 -12.94 12.45
CA ILE A 566 31.69 -13.11 11.00
C ILE A 566 32.87 -12.27 10.49
N ALA A 567 32.94 -10.99 10.88
CA ALA A 567 34.03 -10.10 10.47
C ALA A 567 35.41 -10.61 10.94
N ASP A 568 35.50 -11.14 12.16
CA ASP A 568 36.75 -11.72 12.69
C ASP A 568 37.20 -12.97 11.92
N ILE A 569 36.26 -13.81 11.47
CA ILE A 569 36.56 -14.97 10.63
C ILE A 569 37.17 -14.51 9.30
N LEU A 570 36.53 -13.56 8.62
CA LEU A 570 36.97 -13.05 7.32
C LEU A 570 38.32 -12.34 7.42
N LYS A 571 38.54 -11.56 8.50
CA LYS A 571 39.85 -10.92 8.77
C LYS A 571 40.96 -11.96 8.97
N LYS A 572 40.70 -13.03 9.74
CA LYS A 572 41.68 -14.11 9.95
C LYS A 572 42.02 -14.85 8.66
N ASP A 573 41.09 -14.93 7.73
CA ASP A 573 41.30 -15.55 6.42
C ASP A 573 42.01 -14.63 5.42
N GLY A 574 42.30 -13.38 5.80
CA GLY A 574 42.89 -12.38 4.92
C GLY A 574 41.98 -12.09 3.72
N VAL A 575 40.66 -12.02 3.95
CA VAL A 575 39.68 -11.61 2.95
C VAL A 575 39.79 -10.10 2.75
N ASP A 576 39.87 -9.69 1.50
CA ASP A 576 40.03 -8.29 1.13
C ASP A 576 38.70 -7.63 0.78
N ALA A 577 37.76 -8.40 0.21
CA ALA A 577 36.40 -7.96 -0.04
C ALA A 577 35.41 -9.13 0.13
N ALA A 578 34.18 -8.79 0.49
CA ALA A 578 33.10 -9.74 0.62
C ALA A 578 31.95 -9.36 -0.31
N VAL A 579 31.42 -10.34 -1.03
CA VAL A 579 30.19 -10.21 -1.81
C VAL A 579 29.03 -10.64 -0.93
N PHE A 580 28.14 -9.69 -0.67
CA PHE A 580 26.92 -9.96 0.08
C PHE A 580 25.78 -10.32 -0.86
N THR A 581 25.12 -11.44 -0.61
CA THR A 581 23.89 -11.81 -1.29
C THR A 581 22.71 -11.77 -0.33
N ALA A 582 21.60 -11.22 -0.79
CA ALA A 582 20.33 -11.14 -0.07
C ALA A 582 19.25 -11.79 -0.96
N GLY A 583 18.33 -12.51 -0.32
CA GLY A 583 17.27 -13.26 -0.98
C GLY A 583 16.03 -12.45 -1.26
#